data_AF-A0A062UBJ4-F1
#
_entry.id   AF-A0A062UBJ4-F1
#
_cell.length_a   1.000
_cell.length_b   1.000
_cell.length_c   1.000
_cell.angle_alpha   90.00
_cell.angle_beta   90.00
_cell.angle_gamma   90.00
#
_symmetry.space_group_name_H-M   'P 1'
#
loop_
_entity.id
_entity.type
_entity.pdbx_description
1 polymer ?
#
loop_
_entity_poly.entity_id
_entity_poly.type
_entity_poly.pdbx_seq_one_letter_code
_entity_poly.pdbx_strand_id
1 'polypeptide(L)'
;MGIAVSFRGRSGKAWEFQRVAADAPWARSPGVVIFAAPDAYGWRLIRVVELSGKPHDLQPIWALAEAERYGANAVFLALEFDAATRSLMANDIEEGFSTVCFTDHSRKIAA
;
A
#
# COMPACT_ATOMS: atom_id res chain seq x y z
N MET A 1 -8.46 -5.35 17.79
CA MET A 1 -9.06 -4.18 17.10
C MET A 1 -7.93 -3.47 16.39
N GLY A 2 -7.90 -3.50 15.06
CA GLY A 2 -6.82 -2.91 14.28
C GLY A 2 -6.91 -1.38 14.29
N ILE A 3 -5.76 -0.71 14.20
CA ILE A 3 -5.71 0.75 14.04
C ILE A 3 -6.07 1.04 12.57
N ALA A 4 -7.11 1.84 12.35
CA ALA A 4 -7.46 2.36 11.03
C ALA A 4 -6.47 3.47 10.65
N VAL A 5 -5.95 3.40 9.43
CA VAL A 5 -5.00 4.38 8.87
C VAL A 5 -5.49 4.80 7.50
N SER A 6 -5.50 6.10 7.24
CA SER A 6 -5.91 6.65 5.94
C SER A 6 -4.70 7.00 5.10
N PHE A 7 -4.66 6.53 3.86
CA PHE A 7 -3.67 6.93 2.87
C PHE A 7 -4.34 7.78 1.79
N ARG A 8 -3.69 8.87 1.38
CA ARG A 8 -4.20 9.74 0.31
C ARG A 8 -3.55 9.38 -1.01
N GLY A 9 -4.38 9.14 -2.02
CA GLY A 9 -3.92 8.96 -3.39
C GLY A 9 -3.68 10.29 -4.10
N ARG A 10 -3.23 10.22 -5.36
CA ARG A 10 -2.97 11.39 -6.21
C ARG A 10 -4.22 12.25 -6.43
N SER A 11 -5.39 11.63 -6.48
CA SER A 11 -6.69 12.32 -6.60
C SER A 11 -7.03 13.21 -5.39
N GLY A 12 -6.30 13.06 -4.28
CA GLY A 12 -6.60 13.68 -2.98
C GLY A 12 -7.62 12.90 -2.16
N LYS A 13 -8.19 11.82 -2.70
CA LYS A 13 -9.09 10.92 -1.96
C LYS A 13 -8.33 10.21 -0.85
N ALA A 14 -8.93 10.17 0.34
CA ALA A 14 -8.45 9.38 1.46
C ALA A 14 -9.09 7.99 1.41
N TRP A 15 -8.24 6.96 1.36
CA TRP A 15 -8.62 5.56 1.39
C TRP A 15 -8.29 4.98 2.77
N GLU A 16 -9.23 4.27 3.36
CA GLU A 16 -9.07 3.69 4.69
C GLU A 16 -8.53 2.27 4.63
N PHE A 17 -7.51 2.00 5.43
CA PHE A 17 -6.89 0.70 5.58
C PHE A 17 -6.85 0.29 7.04
N GLN A 18 -6.84 -1.01 7.27
CA GLN A 18 -6.63 -1.59 8.60
C GLN A 18 -5.24 -2.20 8.67
N ARG A 19 -4.50 -1.90 9.76
CA ARG A 19 -3.27 -2.63 10.04
C ARG A 19 -3.60 -4.08 10.40
N VAL A 20 -2.99 -5.01 9.68
CA VAL A 20 -3.11 -6.46 9.91
C VAL A 20 -1.76 -7.05 10.28
N ALA A 21 -1.78 -8.21 10.95
CA ALA A 21 -0.57 -8.98 11.19
C ALA A 21 -0.08 -9.61 9.87
N ALA A 22 1.23 -9.69 9.68
CA ALA A 22 1.81 -10.20 8.43
C ALA A 22 1.48 -11.68 8.19
N ASP A 23 1.30 -12.45 9.27
CA ASP A 23 0.92 -13.86 9.29
C ASP A 23 -0.60 -14.10 9.17
N ALA A 24 -1.42 -13.06 9.22
CA ALA A 24 -2.85 -13.18 9.02
C ALA A 24 -3.16 -13.61 7.56
N PRO A 25 -4.29 -14.29 7.30
CA PRO A 25 -4.65 -14.78 5.96
C PRO A 25 -5.16 -13.68 5.02
N TRP A 26 -4.58 -12.47 5.07
CA TRP A 26 -5.02 -11.31 4.30
C TRP A 26 -4.92 -11.54 2.78
N ALA A 27 -3.93 -12.29 2.30
CA ALA A 27 -3.70 -12.54 0.87
C ALA A 27 -4.87 -13.24 0.16
N ARG A 28 -5.76 -13.91 0.92
CA ARG A 28 -6.94 -14.60 0.40
C ARG A 28 -8.16 -13.69 0.27
N SER A 29 -8.09 -12.47 0.79
CA SER A 29 -9.21 -11.53 0.76
C SER A 29 -9.09 -10.62 -0.46
N PRO A 30 -10.19 -10.35 -1.19
CA PRO A 30 -10.17 -9.36 -2.26
C PRO A 30 -10.02 -7.95 -1.67
N GLY A 31 -9.13 -7.14 -2.25
CA GLY A 31 -8.87 -5.80 -1.76
C GLY A 31 -7.56 -5.21 -2.28
N VAL A 32 -7.01 -4.24 -1.54
CA VAL A 32 -5.69 -3.67 -1.79
C VAL A 32 -4.86 -3.81 -0.51
N VAL A 33 -3.61 -4.21 -0.66
CA VAL A 33 -2.65 -4.26 0.44
C VAL A 33 -1.50 -3.30 0.20
N ILE A 34 -1.07 -2.65 1.28
CA ILE A 34 0.11 -1.79 1.30
C ILE A 34 1.13 -2.40 2.26
N PHE A 35 2.36 -2.55 1.78
CA PHE A 35 3.51 -2.90 2.60
C PHE A 35 4.31 -1.64 2.89
N ALA A 36 4.55 -1.36 4.16
CA ALA A 36 5.17 -0.13 4.60
C ALA A 36 6.15 -0.35 5.77
N ALA A 37 6.95 0.67 6.02
CA ALA A 37 7.83 0.79 7.17
C ALA A 37 7.51 2.09 7.94
N PRO A 38 7.66 2.14 9.26
CA PRO A 38 7.60 3.38 10.03
C PRO A 38 8.63 4.37 9.50
N ASP A 39 8.24 5.63 9.42
CA ASP A 39 9.11 6.76 9.07
C ASP A 39 8.91 7.88 10.10
N ALA A 40 9.80 8.88 10.09
CA ALA A 40 9.80 10.00 11.04
C ALA A 40 8.44 10.71 11.15
N TYR A 41 7.66 10.73 10.07
CA TYR A 41 6.34 11.36 9.99
C TYR A 41 5.25 10.42 9.47
N GLY A 42 5.25 9.16 9.92
CA GLY A 42 4.18 8.21 9.64
C GLY A 42 4.69 6.92 8.99
N TRP A 43 4.30 6.68 7.75
CA TRP A 43 4.60 5.44 7.03
C TRP A 43 5.28 5.74 5.71
N ARG A 44 6.41 5.09 5.47
CA ARG A 44 7.02 4.98 4.14
C ARG A 44 6.46 3.76 3.45
N LEU A 45 5.73 3.97 2.36
CA LEU A 45 5.12 2.90 1.59
C LEU A 45 6.18 2.34 0.64
N ILE A 46 6.31 1.02 0.65
CA ILE A 46 7.33 0.30 -0.10
C ILE A 46 6.69 -0.35 -1.33
N ARG A 47 5.46 -0.84 -1.19
CA ARG A 47 4.73 -1.46 -2.29
C ARG A 47 3.23 -1.44 -2.04
N VAL A 48 2.47 -1.30 -3.13
CA VAL A 48 1.01 -1.48 -3.19
C VAL A 48 0.74 -2.71 -4.05
N VAL A 49 -0.22 -3.54 -3.64
CA VAL A 49 -0.60 -4.74 -4.38
C VAL A 49 -2.12 -4.90 -4.37
N GLU A 50 -2.69 -5.15 -5.54
CA GLU A 50 -4.07 -5.60 -5.66
C GLU A 50 -4.20 -7.06 -5.24
N LEU A 51 -5.19 -7.35 -4.40
CA LEU A 51 -5.55 -8.70 -3.99
C LEU A 51 -6.76 -9.18 -4.78
N SER A 52 -6.56 -10.23 -5.57
CA SER A 52 -7.64 -10.85 -6.35
C SER A 52 -8.63 -11.65 -5.48
N GLY A 53 -8.21 -12.07 -4.28
CA GLY A 53 -8.96 -12.98 -3.41
C GLY A 53 -8.97 -14.44 -3.88
N LYS A 54 -8.24 -14.79 -4.94
CA LYS A 54 -8.16 -16.17 -5.43
C LYS A 54 -7.33 -17.03 -4.48
N PRO A 55 -7.81 -18.22 -4.06
CA PRO A 55 -7.10 -19.07 -3.10
C PRO A 55 -5.69 -19.50 -3.51
N HIS A 56 -5.39 -19.52 -4.81
CA HIS A 56 -4.11 -19.95 -5.38
C HIS A 56 -3.24 -18.80 -5.87
N ASP A 57 -3.62 -17.56 -5.56
CA ASP A 57 -2.83 -16.38 -5.90
C ASP A 57 -1.72 -16.18 -4.88
N LEU A 58 -0.49 -16.57 -5.27
CA LEU A 58 0.69 -16.46 -4.43
C LEU A 58 1.47 -15.15 -4.68
N GLN A 59 1.11 -14.37 -5.69
CA GLN A 59 1.80 -13.13 -6.02
C GLN A 59 1.89 -12.17 -4.83
N PRO A 60 0.81 -11.94 -4.05
CA PRO A 60 0.88 -11.04 -2.89
C PRO A 60 1.85 -11.52 -1.80
N ILE A 61 2.01 -12.83 -1.64
CA ILE A 61 2.92 -13.42 -0.64
C ILE A 61 4.38 -13.16 -1.04
N TRP A 62 4.71 -13.36 -2.32
CA TRP A 62 6.05 -13.02 -2.84
C TRP A 62 6.29 -11.51 -2.78
N ALA A 63 5.26 -10.71 -3.02
CA ALA A 63 5.36 -9.27 -2.94
C ALA A 63 5.65 -8.76 -1.53
N LEU A 64 5.08 -9.40 -0.50
CA LEU A 64 5.44 -9.13 0.89
C LEU A 64 6.90 -9.51 1.15
N ALA A 65 7.32 -10.73 0.79
CA ALA A 65 8.69 -11.20 1.02
C ALA A 65 9.74 -10.31 0.32
N GLU A 66 9.41 -9.76 -0.85
CA GLU A 66 10.24 -8.76 -1.52
C GLU A 66 10.24 -7.42 -0.76
N ALA A 67 9.07 -6.90 -0.38
CA ALA A 67 8.96 -5.65 0.36
C ALA A 67 9.69 -5.68 1.73
N GLU A 68 9.70 -6.83 2.41
CA GLU A 68 10.45 -7.05 3.65
C GLU A 68 11.96 -6.86 3.46
N ARG A 69 12.52 -7.26 2.30
CA ARG A 69 13.93 -7.00 1.96
C ARG A 69 14.25 -5.52 1.81
N TYR A 70 13.25 -4.70 1.47
CA TYR A 70 13.33 -3.24 1.42
C TYR A 70 12.91 -2.58 2.75
N GLY A 71 12.71 -3.37 3.81
CA GLY A 71 12.45 -2.92 5.17
C GLY A 71 10.98 -2.81 5.56
N ALA A 72 10.05 -3.36 4.77
CA ALA A 72 8.64 -3.39 5.15
C ALA A 72 8.44 -4.26 6.40
N ASN A 73 7.67 -3.75 7.37
CA ASN A 73 7.33 -4.47 8.60
C ASN A 73 5.87 -4.21 9.05
N ALA A 74 5.09 -3.53 8.22
CA ALA A 74 3.68 -3.28 8.43
C ALA A 74 2.88 -3.62 7.17
N VAL A 75 1.74 -4.26 7.39
CA VAL A 75 0.78 -4.65 6.36
C VAL A 75 -0.53 -3.90 6.63
N PHE A 76 -1.01 -3.18 5.62
CA PHE A 76 -2.27 -2.45 5.66
C PHE A 76 -3.20 -3.02 4.61
N LEU A 77 -4.42 -3.39 5.02
CA LEU A 77 -5.42 -4.01 4.16
C LEU A 77 -6.65 -3.12 4.04
N ALA A 78 -7.08 -2.86 2.82
CA ALA A 78 -8.41 -2.34 2.50
C ALA A 78 -9.17 -3.44 1.76
N LEU A 79 -10.29 -3.91 2.32
CA LEU A 79 -11.16 -4.87 1.65
C LEU A 79 -11.95 -4.15 0.55
N GLU A 80 -11.93 -4.71 -0.65
CA GLU A 80 -12.70 -4.19 -1.78
C GLU A 80 -13.00 -5.32 -2.76
N PHE A 81 -14.28 -5.56 -2.99
CA PHE A 81 -14.78 -6.69 -3.77
C PHE A 81 -14.98 -6.33 -5.24
N ASP A 82 -15.19 -5.06 -5.55
CA ASP A 82 -15.30 -4.57 -6.92
C ASP A 82 -13.91 -4.43 -7.56
N ALA A 83 -13.71 -5.08 -8.71
CA ALA A 83 -12.41 -5.12 -9.38
C ALA A 83 -11.99 -3.76 -9.94
N ALA A 84 -12.95 -2.99 -10.48
CA ALA A 84 -12.66 -1.66 -11.02
C ALA A 84 -12.24 -0.70 -9.89
N THR A 85 -12.95 -0.74 -8.76
CA THR A 85 -12.64 0.07 -7.58
C THR A 85 -11.32 -0.32 -6.94
N ARG A 86 -10.99 -1.63 -6.86
CA ARG A 86 -9.65 -2.09 -6.43
C ARG A 86 -8.54 -1.49 -7.27
N SER A 87 -8.67 -1.57 -8.59
CA SER A 87 -7.61 -1.09 -9.48
C SER A 87 -7.50 0.42 -9.45
N LEU A 88 -8.63 1.14 -9.37
CA LEU A 88 -8.62 2.58 -9.15
C LEU A 88 -7.92 2.94 -7.84
N MET A 89 -8.23 2.25 -6.74
CA MET A 89 -7.60 2.48 -5.44
C MET A 89 -6.09 2.22 -5.48
N ALA A 90 -5.65 1.09 -6.03
CA ALA A 90 -4.24 0.75 -6.11
C ALA A 90 -3.46 1.77 -6.95
N ASN A 91 -3.96 2.11 -8.15
CA ASN A 91 -3.34 3.10 -9.03
C ASN A 91 -3.32 4.50 -8.40
N ASP A 92 -4.41 4.94 -7.77
CA ASP A 92 -4.49 6.25 -7.13
C ASP A 92 -3.48 6.39 -5.99
N ILE A 93 -3.32 5.34 -5.18
CA ILE A 93 -2.31 5.29 -4.11
C ILE A 93 -0.90 5.25 -4.71
N GLU A 94 -0.64 4.39 -5.70
CA GLU A 94 0.67 4.24 -6.33
C GLU A 94 1.14 5.53 -7.01
N GLU A 95 0.26 6.18 -7.77
CA GLU A 95 0.53 7.49 -8.37
C GLU A 95 0.72 8.60 -7.32
N GLY A 96 0.13 8.45 -6.14
CA GLY A 96 0.34 9.35 -5.01
C GLY A 96 1.80 9.36 -4.50
N PHE A 97 2.55 8.26 -4.66
CA PHE A 97 3.99 8.22 -4.33
C PHE A 97 4.88 8.89 -5.36
N SER A 98 4.40 9.02 -6.60
CA SER A 98 5.10 9.79 -7.62
C SER A 98 4.95 11.27 -7.27
N THR A 99 5.84 11.75 -6.40
CA THR A 99 5.77 13.10 -5.82
C THR A 99 5.72 14.15 -6.94
N VAL A 100 4.61 14.88 -7.04
CA VAL A 100 4.49 16.08 -7.90
C VAL A 100 4.92 17.34 -7.14
N CYS A 101 4.76 17.33 -5.81
CA CYS A 101 5.19 18.42 -4.94
C CYS A 101 6.69 18.30 -4.66
N PHE A 102 7.50 18.83 -5.57
CA PHE A 102 8.90 19.10 -5.27
C PHE A 102 8.95 20.15 -4.17
N THR A 103 9.30 19.76 -2.95
CA THR A 103 9.90 20.72 -2.03
C THR A 103 11.25 21.12 -2.63
N ASP A 104 11.58 22.42 -2.68
CA ASP A 104 12.79 22.96 -3.32
C ASP A 104 14.11 22.25 -2.95
N HIS A 105 14.12 21.50 -1.85
CA HIS A 105 15.22 20.66 -1.41
C HIS A 105 15.55 19.49 -2.36
N SER A 106 14.55 18.87 -2.99
CA SER A 106 14.72 17.70 -3.87
C SER A 106 15.21 18.07 -5.27
N ARG A 107 15.06 19.34 -5.69
CA ARG A 107 15.46 19.82 -7.02
C ARG A 107 16.97 19.91 -7.20
N LYS A 108 17.74 20.00 -6.11
CA LYS A 108 19.21 20.08 -6.15
C LYS A 108 19.90 18.73 -6.36
N ILE A 109 19.19 17.61 -6.22
CA ILE A 109 19.78 16.26 -6.33
C ILE A 109 19.50 15.62 -7.70
N ALA A 110 18.56 16.18 -8.46
CA ALA A 110 18.15 15.69 -9.78
C ALA A 110 18.59 16.60 -10.95
N ALA A 111 19.52 17.53 -10.72
CA ALA A 111 20.04 18.46 -11.73
C ALA A 111 21.53 18.23 -11.96
#